data_AF-A0A1G2YHT6-F1
#
_entry.id   AF-A0A1G2YHT6-F1
#
_cell.length_a   1.000
_cell.length_b   1.000
_cell.length_c   1.000
_cell.angle_alpha   90.00
_cell.angle_beta   90.00
_cell.angle_gamma   90.00
#
_symmetry.space_group_name_H-M   'P 1'
#
loop_
_entity.id
_entity.type
_entity.pdbx_description
1 polymer ?
#
loop_
_entity_poly.entity_id
_entity_poly.type
_entity_poly.pdbx_seq_one_letter_code
_entity_poly.pdbx_strand_id
1 'polypeptide(L)'
;MIKSIIYRSLTFAALFFLIFSIAGTAFSQNYSKIRPLRDGFVIDSLDGKVSSDGEVWFFRTFEPLTDGKGSLSPQTDVQILPSSMLEKFISTFSEEKNSYRIWGKFTKYKDKNFIYLSYFLPVTASEVNEPDEMPAVPDANEEKIIPDNILALLRPSRKIDLAELKKPLSTESDGVIADRTGFLRKGEDGFYFDFDALGRKFDTLSLPLLYCESLEIMHKQQQLSPVQLRFKISAIVTSFKGKNYLLLQRAIRAYSHGNFAM
;
A
#
# COMPACT_ATOMS: atom_id res chain seq x y z
N MET A 1 -65.53 -32.80 19.32
CA MET A 1 -65.56 -32.19 20.67
C MET A 1 -64.25 -31.40 20.81
N ILE A 2 -64.14 -30.08 20.96
CA ILE A 2 -65.00 -28.98 21.42
C ILE A 2 -64.51 -27.64 20.79
N LYS A 3 -65.49 -26.84 20.28
CA LYS A 3 -65.65 -25.36 20.12
C LYS A 3 -64.42 -24.42 20.23
N SER A 4 -64.08 -23.53 19.27
CA SER A 4 -64.75 -22.28 18.80
C SER A 4 -65.01 -21.21 19.88
N ILE A 5 -64.47 -19.98 19.70
CA ILE A 5 -64.88 -18.61 20.15
C ILE A 5 -63.71 -17.68 19.71
N ILE A 6 -63.74 -16.80 18.71
CA ILE A 6 -64.57 -15.63 18.33
C ILE A 6 -64.71 -14.58 19.45
N TYR A 7 -63.92 -13.50 19.38
CA TYR A 7 -64.36 -12.17 19.82
C TYR A 7 -63.92 -11.09 18.81
N ARG A 8 -64.92 -10.58 18.09
CA ARG A 8 -64.99 -9.25 17.47
C ARG A 8 -65.56 -8.28 18.52
N SER A 9 -65.02 -7.07 18.63
CA SER A 9 -65.74 -5.82 18.91
C SER A 9 -64.70 -4.69 18.97
N LEU A 10 -64.51 -3.83 17.97
CA LEU A 10 -65.40 -2.78 17.43
C LEU A 10 -65.50 -1.52 18.32
N THR A 11 -64.93 -0.44 17.76
CA THR A 11 -65.28 1.01 17.86
C THR A 11 -65.09 1.81 19.15
N PHE A 12 -64.25 2.87 19.06
CA PHE A 12 -64.55 4.32 19.29
C PHE A 12 -63.23 5.11 19.12
N ALA A 13 -62.95 5.71 17.95
CA ALA A 13 -63.27 7.10 17.58
C ALA A 13 -62.62 8.19 18.47
N ALA A 14 -61.52 8.79 18.02
CA ALA A 14 -61.20 10.21 18.28
C ALA A 14 -60.12 10.71 17.30
N LEU A 15 -60.64 11.42 16.30
CA LEU A 15 -59.99 12.37 15.41
C LEU A 15 -59.14 13.39 16.20
N PHE A 16 -57.83 13.46 15.93
CA PHE A 16 -57.08 14.70 16.14
C PHE A 16 -56.06 14.92 15.02
N PHE A 17 -56.32 16.00 14.29
CA PHE A 17 -55.48 16.63 13.28
C PHE A 17 -54.07 16.90 13.83
N LEU A 18 -53.03 16.43 13.13
CA LEU A 18 -51.81 17.20 12.95
C LEU A 18 -51.10 16.71 11.67
N ILE A 19 -51.46 17.30 10.53
CA ILE A 19 -50.70 17.20 9.29
C ILE A 19 -49.47 18.08 9.47
N PHE A 20 -48.45 17.58 10.16
CA PHE A 20 -47.11 18.14 10.04
C PHE A 20 -46.52 17.55 8.76
N SER A 21 -46.67 18.28 7.64
CA SER A 21 -45.80 18.13 6.49
C SER A 21 -44.40 18.53 6.94
N ILE A 22 -43.70 17.60 7.58
CA ILE A 22 -42.24 17.63 7.67
C ILE A 22 -41.80 17.43 6.23
N ALA A 23 -41.62 18.54 5.51
CA ALA A 23 -40.76 18.58 4.35
C ALA A 23 -39.38 18.19 4.87
N GLY A 24 -39.15 16.87 4.95
CA GLY A 24 -37.85 16.30 5.17
C GLY A 24 -37.01 16.76 4.00
N THR A 25 -36.28 17.85 4.20
CA THR A 25 -35.09 18.11 3.41
C THR A 25 -34.22 16.89 3.65
N ALA A 26 -34.36 15.90 2.78
CA ALA A 26 -33.36 14.90 2.56
C ALA A 26 -32.13 15.69 2.14
N PHE A 27 -31.34 16.11 3.13
CA PHE A 27 -29.93 16.35 2.95
C PHE A 27 -29.44 15.01 2.42
N SER A 28 -29.42 14.90 1.09
CA SER A 28 -28.54 13.99 0.40
C SER A 28 -27.17 14.49 0.82
N GLN A 29 -26.69 13.98 1.96
CA GLN A 29 -25.28 13.97 2.26
C GLN A 29 -24.72 13.26 1.04
N ASN A 30 -24.18 14.07 0.12
CA ASN A 30 -23.37 13.58 -0.95
C ASN A 30 -22.20 12.90 -0.25
N TYR A 31 -22.39 11.61 0.07
CA TYR A 31 -21.34 10.70 0.42
C TYR A 31 -20.50 10.63 -0.85
N SER A 32 -19.61 11.60 -0.99
CA SER A 32 -18.59 11.63 -2.01
C SER A 32 -17.89 10.30 -1.86
N LYS A 33 -18.17 9.38 -2.80
CA LYS A 33 -17.67 8.01 -2.80
C LYS A 33 -16.19 8.08 -2.44
N ILE A 34 -15.84 7.60 -1.25
CA ILE A 34 -14.49 7.71 -0.70
C ILE A 34 -13.55 7.07 -1.73
N ARG A 35 -12.68 7.89 -2.31
CA ARG A 35 -11.70 7.43 -3.30
C ARG A 35 -10.45 7.01 -2.57
N PRO A 36 -9.84 5.87 -2.94
CA PRO A 36 -8.55 5.48 -2.38
C PRO A 36 -7.49 6.54 -2.67
N LEU A 37 -6.47 6.60 -1.82
CA LEU A 37 -5.29 7.44 -2.03
C LEU A 37 -4.63 7.12 -3.37
N ARG A 38 -4.02 8.12 -4.01
CA ARG A 38 -3.30 7.93 -5.27
C ARG A 38 -2.12 6.97 -5.11
N ASP A 39 -1.83 6.25 -6.18
CA ASP A 39 -0.62 5.43 -6.27
C ASP A 39 0.63 6.32 -6.17
N GLY A 40 1.60 5.88 -5.39
CA GLY A 40 2.84 6.61 -5.15
C GLY A 40 2.74 7.76 -4.13
N PHE A 41 1.62 7.89 -3.41
CA PHE A 41 1.51 8.86 -2.32
C PHE A 41 2.50 8.52 -1.19
N VAL A 42 3.48 9.39 -0.97
CA VAL A 42 4.52 9.21 0.05
C VAL A 42 3.98 9.69 1.39
N ILE A 43 4.25 8.91 2.44
CA ILE A 43 3.94 9.29 3.82
C ILE A 43 5.21 9.60 4.59
N ASP A 44 5.22 10.81 5.15
CA ASP A 44 6.25 11.31 6.04
C ASP A 44 5.70 11.24 7.46
N SER A 45 5.90 10.10 8.12
CA SER A 45 5.41 9.79 9.48
C SER A 45 3.88 9.63 9.57
N LEU A 46 3.43 8.39 9.73
CA LEU A 46 2.04 8.06 10.01
C LEU A 46 1.94 7.15 11.22
N ASP A 47 1.18 7.59 12.23
CA ASP A 47 0.96 6.82 13.45
C ASP A 47 -0.25 5.89 13.31
N GLY A 48 -0.09 4.67 13.81
CA GLY A 48 -1.14 3.68 13.72
C GLY A 48 -0.82 2.39 14.46
N LYS A 49 -1.76 1.46 14.35
CA LYS A 49 -1.67 0.13 14.94
C LYS A 49 -1.38 -0.90 13.86
N VAL A 50 -0.48 -1.82 14.14
CA VAL A 50 -0.20 -2.96 13.27
C VAL A 50 -0.90 -4.21 13.79
N SER A 51 -1.51 -4.97 12.89
CA SER A 51 -2.08 -6.29 13.15
C SER A 51 -1.58 -7.29 12.12
N SER A 52 -1.62 -8.57 12.48
CA SER A 52 -1.28 -9.69 11.60
C SER A 52 -2.47 -10.64 11.48
N ASP A 53 -2.73 -11.11 10.27
CA ASP A 53 -3.67 -12.20 9.97
C ASP A 53 -2.89 -13.29 9.19
N GLY A 54 -2.30 -14.22 9.93
CA GLY A 54 -1.43 -15.25 9.39
C GLY A 54 -0.15 -14.68 8.77
N GLU A 55 -0.04 -14.73 7.43
CA GLU A 55 1.12 -14.21 6.71
C GLU A 55 0.93 -12.75 6.24
N VAL A 56 -0.26 -12.20 6.40
CA VAL A 56 -0.62 -10.87 5.89
C VAL A 56 -0.60 -9.86 7.04
N TRP A 57 0.12 -8.77 6.82
CA TRP A 57 0.25 -7.69 7.80
C TRP A 57 -0.60 -6.51 7.39
N PHE A 58 -1.26 -5.87 8.37
CA PHE A 58 -2.13 -4.74 8.18
C PHE A 58 -1.70 -3.58 9.06
N PHE A 59 -1.84 -2.36 8.55
CA PHE A 59 -1.65 -1.13 9.26
C PHE A 59 -2.97 -0.36 9.32
N ARG A 60 -3.33 0.07 10.52
CA ARG A 60 -4.55 0.83 10.80
C ARG A 60 -4.17 2.21 11.30
N THR A 61 -4.52 3.25 10.55
CA THR A 61 -4.20 4.64 10.93
C THR A 61 -5.06 5.10 12.10
N PHE A 62 -4.48 5.94 12.97
CA PHE A 62 -5.24 6.60 14.03
C PHE A 62 -5.98 7.83 13.49
N GLU A 63 -5.36 8.55 12.56
CA GLU A 63 -5.90 9.76 11.97
C GLU A 63 -6.39 9.52 10.54
N PRO A 64 -7.39 10.29 10.07
CA PRO A 64 -7.74 10.33 8.65
C PRO A 64 -6.57 10.87 7.84
N LEU A 65 -6.32 10.27 6.68
CA LEU A 65 -5.25 10.69 5.78
C LEU A 65 -5.85 11.09 4.42
N THR A 66 -5.47 12.24 3.87
CA THR A 66 -5.93 12.69 2.55
C THR A 66 -4.78 13.21 1.70
N ASP A 67 -4.84 12.94 0.39
CA ASP A 67 -3.91 13.47 -0.61
C ASP A 67 -4.55 14.58 -1.47
N GLY A 68 -5.69 15.12 -1.01
CA GLY A 68 -6.52 16.11 -1.69
C GLY A 68 -7.48 15.55 -2.76
N LYS A 69 -7.31 14.29 -3.19
CA LYS A 69 -8.16 13.65 -4.22
C LYS A 69 -8.84 12.37 -3.73
N GLY A 70 -8.19 11.67 -2.81
CA GLY A 70 -8.65 10.52 -2.07
C GLY A 70 -8.47 10.74 -0.58
N SER A 71 -9.10 9.86 0.19
CA SER A 71 -9.00 9.85 1.64
C SER A 71 -9.00 8.42 2.15
N LEU A 72 -8.17 8.16 3.13
CA LEU A 72 -8.18 6.95 3.92
C LEU A 72 -8.87 7.25 5.25
N SER A 73 -9.96 6.55 5.51
CA SER A 73 -10.68 6.68 6.77
C SER A 73 -9.86 6.10 7.92
N PRO A 74 -9.91 6.73 9.11
CA PRO A 74 -9.31 6.13 10.29
C PRO A 74 -9.96 4.77 10.52
N GLN A 75 -9.22 3.85 11.13
CA GLN A 75 -9.67 2.48 11.40
C GLN A 75 -9.79 1.55 10.17
N THR A 76 -9.44 2.00 8.97
CA THR A 76 -9.36 1.12 7.80
C THR A 76 -8.05 0.33 7.84
N ASP A 77 -8.14 -0.99 7.75
CA ASP A 77 -6.98 -1.86 7.66
C ASP A 77 -6.38 -1.82 6.25
N VAL A 78 -5.13 -1.35 6.17
CA VAL A 78 -4.38 -1.29 4.92
C VAL A 78 -3.28 -2.36 4.92
N GLN A 79 -3.30 -3.22 3.91
CA GLN A 79 -2.32 -4.30 3.80
C GLN A 79 -0.92 -3.75 3.53
N ILE A 80 0.06 -4.22 4.31
CA ILE A 80 1.48 -3.95 4.11
C ILE A 80 2.03 -4.95 3.08
N LEU A 81 2.72 -4.44 2.07
CA LEU A 81 3.30 -5.23 1.00
C LEU A 81 4.57 -5.96 1.47
N PRO A 82 4.80 -7.19 0.99
CA PRO A 82 6.06 -7.90 1.16
C PRO A 82 7.26 -7.02 0.80
N SER A 83 8.15 -6.79 1.77
CA SER A 83 9.35 -5.95 1.62
C SER A 83 10.42 -6.32 2.64
N SER A 84 11.66 -5.90 2.37
CA SER A 84 12.79 -6.14 3.26
C SER A 84 12.59 -5.43 4.61
N MET A 85 11.94 -4.27 4.57
CA MET A 85 11.56 -3.52 5.75
C MET A 85 10.45 -4.22 6.54
N LEU A 86 9.48 -4.84 5.88
CA LEU A 86 8.49 -5.67 6.56
C LEU A 86 9.15 -6.86 7.26
N GLU A 87 10.18 -7.47 6.68
CA GLU A 87 10.91 -8.56 7.33
C GLU A 87 11.60 -8.11 8.64
N LYS A 88 12.26 -6.94 8.62
CA LYS A 88 12.85 -6.31 9.82
C LYS A 88 11.78 -5.88 10.83
N PHE A 89 10.63 -5.46 10.34
CA PHE A 89 9.49 -5.11 11.18
C PHE A 89 9.00 -6.34 11.95
N ILE A 90 8.79 -7.46 11.25
CA ILE A 90 8.34 -8.72 11.86
C ILE A 90 9.30 -9.19 12.95
N SER A 91 10.62 -9.04 12.77
CA SER A 91 11.59 -9.44 13.80
C SER A 91 11.57 -8.58 15.06
N THR A 92 11.00 -7.37 14.97
CA THR A 92 10.93 -6.40 16.08
C THR A 92 9.53 -6.32 16.70
N PHE A 93 8.52 -6.87 16.01
CA PHE A 93 7.13 -6.75 16.40
C PHE A 93 6.83 -7.49 17.70
N SER A 94 6.05 -6.84 18.58
CA SER A 94 5.50 -7.42 19.81
C SER A 94 4.02 -7.08 19.90
N GLU A 95 3.18 -8.06 20.21
CA GLU A 95 1.72 -7.87 20.31
C GLU A 95 1.32 -6.86 21.39
N GLU A 96 2.10 -6.77 22.48
CA GLU A 96 1.90 -5.81 23.57
C GLU A 96 2.17 -4.36 23.12
N LYS A 97 3.11 -4.17 22.19
CA LYS A 97 3.53 -2.87 21.66
C LYS A 97 3.32 -2.82 20.16
N ASN A 98 2.04 -2.76 19.78
CA ASN A 98 1.61 -2.77 18.37
C ASN A 98 1.38 -1.37 17.77
N SER A 99 1.75 -0.30 18.47
CA SER A 99 1.67 1.08 17.98
C SER A 99 2.99 1.49 17.35
N TYR A 100 2.93 1.91 16.09
CA TYR A 100 4.11 2.27 15.30
C TYR A 100 3.85 3.55 14.50
N ARG A 101 4.93 4.32 14.35
CA ARG A 101 5.07 5.39 13.38
C ARG A 101 5.74 4.81 12.15
N ILE A 102 5.12 4.93 10.99
CA ILE A 102 5.64 4.36 9.74
C ILE A 102 5.95 5.44 8.71
N TRP A 103 6.92 5.13 7.84
CA TRP A 103 7.21 5.88 6.63
C TRP A 103 7.17 4.94 5.45
N GLY A 104 6.80 5.44 4.28
CA GLY A 104 6.68 4.61 3.10
C GLY A 104 5.87 5.28 2.02
N LYS A 105 5.27 4.45 1.16
CA LYS A 105 4.42 4.90 0.08
C LYS A 105 3.16 4.05 0.01
N PHE A 106 2.04 4.72 -0.24
CA PHE A 106 0.81 4.05 -0.61
C PHE A 106 0.84 3.66 -2.08
N THR A 107 0.39 2.45 -2.37
CA THR A 107 0.09 1.98 -3.71
C THR A 107 -1.41 1.69 -3.81
N LYS A 108 -1.93 1.64 -5.03
CA LYS A 108 -3.34 1.37 -5.29
C LYS A 108 -3.48 0.23 -6.29
N TYR A 109 -4.31 -0.75 -6.00
CA TYR A 109 -4.61 -1.83 -6.94
C TYR A 109 -6.05 -2.29 -6.77
N LYS A 110 -6.83 -2.32 -7.86
CA LYS A 110 -8.26 -2.66 -7.84
C LYS A 110 -9.05 -1.85 -6.81
N ASP A 111 -8.85 -0.54 -6.81
CA ASP A 111 -9.48 0.42 -5.88
C ASP A 111 -9.19 0.17 -4.38
N LYS A 112 -8.17 -0.62 -4.04
CA LYS A 112 -7.69 -0.81 -2.67
C LYS A 112 -6.31 -0.20 -2.50
N ASN A 113 -6.08 0.40 -1.33
CA ASN A 113 -4.76 0.88 -0.96
C ASN A 113 -3.93 -0.24 -0.31
N PHE A 114 -2.62 -0.18 -0.55
CA PHE A 114 -1.60 -1.00 0.08
C PHE A 114 -0.45 -0.09 0.51
N ILE A 115 0.37 -0.54 1.46
CA ILE A 115 1.53 0.22 1.95
C ILE A 115 2.81 -0.51 1.60
N TYR A 116 3.73 0.17 0.93
CA TYR A 116 5.12 -0.26 0.84
C TYR A 116 5.92 0.45 1.93
N LEU A 117 6.39 -0.31 2.92
CA LEU A 117 7.08 0.22 4.09
C LEU A 117 8.52 0.59 3.74
N SER A 118 8.95 1.79 4.12
CA SER A 118 10.33 2.25 3.97
C SER A 118 11.05 2.38 5.31
N TYR A 119 10.31 2.69 6.39
CA TYR A 119 10.87 2.77 7.74
C TYR A 119 9.76 2.65 8.79
N PHE A 120 10.13 2.33 10.03
CA PHE A 120 9.19 2.29 11.16
C PHE A 120 9.90 2.62 12.48
N LEU A 121 9.15 3.19 13.42
CA LEU A 121 9.55 3.41 14.81
C LEU A 121 8.43 2.96 15.76
N PRO A 122 8.73 2.21 16.83
CA PRO A 122 7.75 1.90 17.87
C PRO A 122 7.35 3.18 18.62
N VAL A 123 6.06 3.41 18.79
CA VAL A 123 5.53 4.53 19.57
C VAL A 123 5.19 4.00 20.96
N THR A 124 6.02 4.35 21.94
CA THR A 124 5.68 4.11 23.35
C THR A 124 4.61 5.12 23.73
N ALA A 125 3.48 4.67 24.28
CA ALA A 125 2.31 5.50 24.59
C ALA A 125 2.52 6.53 25.73
N SER A 126 3.72 7.04 25.92
CA SER A 126 4.12 7.79 27.12
C SER A 126 4.31 9.30 26.94
N GLU A 127 4.16 9.87 25.74
CA GLU A 127 4.31 11.33 25.57
C GLU A 127 3.30 11.91 24.59
N VAL A 128 2.05 12.00 25.04
CA VAL A 128 1.21 13.14 24.65
C VAL A 128 1.71 14.29 25.51
N ASN A 129 2.82 14.93 25.11
CA ASN A 129 3.23 16.19 25.72
C ASN A 129 2.17 17.22 25.32
N GLU A 130 1.39 17.67 26.30
CA GLU A 130 0.75 18.98 26.23
C GLU A 130 1.83 20.01 25.85
N PRO A 131 1.51 21.04 25.05
CA PRO A 131 2.51 22.00 24.59
C PRO A 131 3.08 22.75 25.78
N ASP A 132 4.21 22.28 26.30
CA ASP A 132 5.02 22.97 27.29
C ASP A 132 5.64 24.19 26.60
N GLU A 133 5.22 25.37 27.04
CA GLU A 133 5.80 26.64 26.66
C GLU A 133 7.29 26.63 27.02
N MET A 134 8.18 26.48 26.03
CA MET A 134 9.61 26.64 26.26
C MET A 134 9.98 28.12 26.42
N PRO A 135 10.65 28.54 27.51
CA PRO A 135 11.57 29.66 27.45
C PRO A 135 12.89 29.19 26.80
N ALA A 136 13.32 29.92 25.77
CA ALA A 136 14.56 29.68 25.06
C ALA A 136 15.80 30.01 25.90
N VAL A 137 16.72 29.06 26.00
CA VAL A 137 18.14 29.34 26.31
C VAL A 137 18.99 28.59 25.28
N PRO A 138 19.79 29.29 24.44
CA PRO A 138 20.70 28.63 23.51
C PRO A 138 21.99 28.24 24.24
N ASP A 139 22.31 26.94 24.28
CA ASP A 139 23.60 26.45 24.77
C ASP A 139 24.55 26.16 23.60
N ALA A 140 25.80 26.56 23.75
CA ALA A 140 26.78 26.77 22.69
C ALA A 140 27.77 25.60 22.52
N ASN A 141 27.35 24.36 22.82
CA ASN A 141 28.20 23.17 22.72
C ASN A 141 27.45 21.96 22.13
N GLU A 142 26.95 22.08 20.90
CA GLU A 142 26.47 20.92 20.12
C GLU A 142 27.63 20.22 19.40
N GLU A 143 28.34 19.31 20.08
CA GLU A 143 29.07 18.25 19.41
C GLU A 143 28.04 17.26 18.81
N LYS A 144 27.70 17.46 17.55
CA LYS A 144 26.80 16.59 16.77
C LYS A 144 27.44 15.23 16.51
N ILE A 145 27.32 14.31 17.46
CA ILE A 145 27.57 12.88 17.26
C ILE A 145 26.33 12.30 16.56
N ILE A 146 26.27 12.43 15.23
CA ILE A 146 25.28 11.70 14.42
C ILE A 146 25.59 10.21 14.61
N PRO A 147 24.70 9.40 15.20
CA PRO A 147 25.02 8.00 15.44
C PRO A 147 25.12 7.23 14.11
N ASP A 148 26.06 6.28 14.03
CA ASP A 148 26.42 5.57 12.79
C ASP A 148 25.25 4.83 12.13
N ASN A 149 24.21 4.49 12.91
CA ASN A 149 22.99 3.88 12.40
C ASN A 149 22.21 4.82 11.46
N ILE A 150 22.29 6.15 11.64
CA ILE A 150 21.62 7.14 10.79
C ILE A 150 22.39 7.37 9.49
N LEU A 151 23.74 7.30 9.53
CA LEU A 151 24.57 7.42 8.33
C LEU A 151 24.39 6.25 7.36
N ALA A 152 24.09 5.04 7.85
CA ALA A 152 23.78 3.90 7.00
C ALA A 152 22.48 4.08 6.19
N LEU A 153 21.53 4.88 6.70
CA LEU A 153 20.24 5.16 6.06
C LEU A 153 20.31 6.26 4.99
N LEU A 154 21.30 7.15 5.06
CA LEU A 154 21.55 8.18 4.05
C LEU A 154 22.28 7.67 2.81
N ARG A 155 22.55 6.35 2.72
CA ARG A 155 23.25 5.79 1.57
C ARG A 155 22.37 5.89 0.32
N PRO A 156 22.88 6.43 -0.80
CA PRO A 156 22.13 6.56 -2.03
C PRO A 156 21.62 5.19 -2.50
N SER A 157 20.39 5.15 -3.00
CA SER A 157 19.75 3.93 -3.50
C SER A 157 20.64 3.22 -4.52
N ARG A 158 21.01 1.97 -4.25
CA ARG A 158 21.86 1.17 -5.13
C ARG A 158 21.11 0.82 -6.41
N LYS A 159 21.74 1.09 -7.56
CA LYS A 159 21.30 0.54 -8.85
C LYS A 159 21.70 -0.93 -8.89
N ILE A 160 20.71 -1.83 -9.02
CA ILE A 160 20.94 -3.27 -9.04
C ILE A 160 21.05 -3.76 -10.49
N ASP A 161 22.03 -4.63 -10.77
CA ASP A 161 22.11 -5.32 -12.06
C ASP A 161 21.28 -6.62 -12.04
N LEU A 162 20.75 -7.02 -13.20
CA LEU A 162 19.90 -8.20 -13.34
C LEU A 162 20.61 -9.49 -12.90
N ALA A 163 21.93 -9.56 -13.08
CA ALA A 163 22.73 -10.69 -12.64
C ALA A 163 22.74 -10.84 -11.11
N GLU A 164 22.67 -9.72 -10.37
CA GLU A 164 22.61 -9.72 -8.90
C GLU A 164 21.24 -10.18 -8.39
N LEU A 165 20.16 -9.97 -9.16
CA LEU A 165 18.80 -10.39 -8.79
C LEU A 165 18.61 -11.91 -8.69
N LYS A 166 19.51 -12.69 -9.29
CA LYS A 166 19.51 -14.16 -9.13
C LYS A 166 19.96 -14.58 -7.73
N LYS A 167 20.74 -13.74 -7.05
CA LYS A 167 21.13 -13.96 -5.67
C LYS A 167 20.02 -13.41 -4.77
N PRO A 168 19.71 -14.06 -3.64
CA PRO A 168 18.90 -13.42 -2.62
C PRO A 168 19.62 -12.13 -2.25
N LEU A 169 18.95 -10.98 -2.43
CA LEU A 169 19.49 -9.71 -1.98
C LEU A 169 19.73 -9.82 -0.48
N SER A 170 20.88 -9.32 0.00
CA SER A 170 21.04 -9.18 1.44
C SER A 170 19.89 -8.32 1.95
N THR A 171 19.31 -8.69 3.10
CA THR A 171 18.16 -8.02 3.74
C THR A 171 18.43 -6.54 4.07
N GLU A 172 19.60 -6.02 3.74
CA GLU A 172 20.08 -4.72 4.16
C GLU A 172 19.40 -3.57 3.42
N SER A 173 19.10 -3.69 2.13
CA SER A 173 18.51 -2.58 1.36
C SER A 173 17.72 -3.01 0.13
N ASP A 174 16.60 -2.33 -0.10
CA ASP A 174 15.92 -2.32 -1.40
C ASP A 174 16.82 -1.64 -2.45
N GLY A 175 16.65 -2.02 -3.72
CA GLY A 175 17.33 -1.31 -4.80
C GLY A 175 16.42 -1.04 -5.98
N VAL A 176 16.96 -0.29 -6.94
CA VAL A 176 16.16 0.21 -8.07
C VAL A 176 16.69 -0.38 -9.36
N ILE A 177 15.77 -0.90 -10.17
CA ILE A 177 16.02 -1.24 -11.57
C ILE A 177 15.33 -0.22 -12.47
N ALA A 178 16.06 0.26 -13.47
CA ALA A 178 15.56 1.21 -14.44
C ALA A 178 15.62 0.60 -15.84
N ASP A 179 14.62 0.95 -16.64
CA ASP A 179 14.63 0.74 -18.08
C ASP A 179 14.82 -0.72 -18.56
N ARG A 180 14.31 -1.68 -17.78
CA ARG A 180 14.39 -3.11 -18.14
C ARG A 180 13.19 -3.53 -18.97
N THR A 181 13.43 -4.32 -20.00
CA THR A 181 12.38 -4.86 -20.87
C THR A 181 12.01 -6.28 -20.48
N GLY A 182 10.75 -6.63 -20.68
CA GLY A 182 10.24 -7.96 -20.37
C GLY A 182 8.76 -8.10 -20.68
N PHE A 183 8.18 -9.18 -20.19
CA PHE A 183 6.79 -9.55 -20.43
C PHE A 183 6.07 -9.74 -19.11
N LEU A 184 4.80 -9.34 -19.09
CA LEU A 184 3.91 -9.66 -17.98
C LEU A 184 3.41 -11.09 -18.14
N ARG A 185 3.56 -11.90 -17.10
CA ARG A 185 3.00 -13.26 -17.02
C ARG A 185 2.07 -13.37 -15.82
N LYS A 186 0.92 -14.00 -16.01
CA LYS A 186 -0.01 -14.35 -14.93
C LYS A 186 0.24 -15.79 -14.52
N GLY A 187 0.60 -16.01 -13.26
CA GLY A 187 0.70 -17.34 -12.64
C GLY A 187 -0.52 -17.65 -11.79
N GLU A 188 -0.46 -18.75 -11.04
CA GLU A 188 -1.50 -19.17 -10.10
C GLU A 188 -1.54 -18.24 -8.87
N ASP A 189 -0.37 -17.90 -8.33
CA ASP A 189 -0.23 -17.13 -7.08
C ASP A 189 -0.17 -15.61 -7.30
N GLY A 190 -0.20 -15.14 -8.55
CA GLY A 190 -0.14 -13.70 -8.84
C GLY A 190 0.48 -13.36 -10.19
N PHE A 191 1.09 -12.17 -10.25
CA PHE A 191 1.72 -11.66 -11.47
C PHE A 191 3.23 -11.75 -11.36
N TYR A 192 3.86 -12.06 -12.48
CA TYR A 192 5.30 -12.19 -12.61
C TYR A 192 5.78 -11.32 -13.78
N PHE A 193 6.99 -10.82 -13.66
CA PHE A 193 7.69 -10.15 -14.76
C PHE A 193 8.83 -11.03 -15.24
N ASP A 194 8.72 -11.46 -16.50
CA ASP A 194 9.74 -12.25 -17.18
C ASP A 194 10.68 -11.29 -17.92
N PHE A 195 11.92 -11.15 -17.45
CA PHE A 195 12.89 -10.26 -18.08
C PHE A 195 13.31 -10.77 -19.46
N ASP A 196 13.33 -9.87 -20.44
CA ASP A 196 13.76 -10.18 -21.79
C ASP A 196 15.29 -10.28 -21.83
N ALA A 197 15.80 -11.50 -22.00
CA ALA A 197 17.21 -11.73 -22.23
C ALA A 197 17.49 -11.46 -23.72
N LEU A 198 17.88 -10.21 -24.05
CA LEU A 198 18.21 -9.71 -25.39
C LEU A 198 19.19 -10.62 -26.18
N GLY A 199 18.70 -11.74 -26.72
CA GLY A 199 19.45 -12.67 -27.56
C GLY A 199 20.57 -13.46 -26.87
N ARG A 200 20.72 -13.37 -25.55
CA ARG A 200 21.69 -14.17 -24.80
C ARG A 200 20.96 -15.30 -24.09
N LYS A 201 21.51 -16.52 -24.14
CA LYS A 201 20.98 -17.76 -23.55
C LYS A 201 21.01 -17.74 -22.01
N PHE A 202 20.45 -16.71 -21.39
CA PHE A 202 20.26 -16.62 -19.95
C PHE A 202 18.90 -17.22 -19.59
N ASP A 203 18.86 -17.96 -18.49
CA ASP A 203 17.59 -18.36 -17.89
C ASP A 203 16.71 -17.13 -17.71
N THR A 204 15.48 -17.22 -18.23
CA THR A 204 14.46 -16.20 -18.07
C THR A 204 14.26 -15.94 -16.58
N LEU A 205 14.78 -14.82 -16.09
CA LEU A 205 14.55 -14.41 -14.72
C LEU A 205 13.08 -13.96 -14.63
N SER A 206 12.31 -14.63 -13.78
CA SER A 206 10.91 -14.32 -13.51
C SER A 206 10.77 -13.90 -12.05
N LEU A 207 10.33 -12.67 -11.79
CA LEU A 207 10.13 -12.17 -10.43
C LEU A 207 8.65 -11.82 -10.16
N PRO A 208 8.10 -12.14 -8.98
CA PRO A 208 6.74 -11.76 -8.59
C PRO A 208 6.59 -10.23 -8.48
N LEU A 209 5.44 -9.72 -8.92
CA LEU A 209 5.09 -8.30 -8.89
C LEU A 209 4.18 -7.99 -7.70
N LEU A 210 4.49 -6.89 -7.01
CA LEU A 210 3.69 -6.34 -5.93
C LEU A 210 2.51 -5.53 -6.48
N TYR A 211 1.41 -5.50 -5.72
CA TYR A 211 0.18 -4.82 -6.11
C TYR A 211 0.38 -3.29 -6.14
N CYS A 212 0.15 -2.70 -7.32
CA CYS A 212 0.25 -1.27 -7.58
C CYS A 212 -0.53 -0.89 -8.86
N GLU A 213 -0.73 0.41 -9.10
CA GLU A 213 -1.58 0.87 -10.20
C GLU A 213 -0.93 0.59 -11.55
N SER A 214 0.40 0.70 -11.61
CA SER A 214 1.17 0.34 -12.80
C SER A 214 0.95 -1.12 -13.23
N LEU A 215 0.86 -2.05 -12.29
CA LEU A 215 0.55 -3.46 -12.58
C LEU A 215 -0.86 -3.62 -13.15
N GLU A 216 -1.84 -2.92 -12.58
CA GLU A 216 -3.22 -2.93 -13.05
C GLU A 216 -3.34 -2.42 -14.49
N ILE A 217 -2.65 -1.32 -14.80
CA ILE A 217 -2.59 -0.74 -16.16
C ILE A 217 -1.95 -1.73 -17.13
N MET A 218 -0.79 -2.30 -16.79
CA MET A 218 -0.10 -3.29 -17.63
C MET A 218 -0.99 -4.51 -17.92
N HIS A 219 -1.64 -5.05 -16.89
CA HIS A 219 -2.52 -6.20 -17.01
C HIS A 219 -3.72 -5.89 -17.91
N LYS A 220 -4.35 -4.72 -17.74
CA LYS A 220 -5.45 -4.28 -18.60
C LYS A 220 -5.01 -4.15 -20.05
N GLN A 221 -3.84 -3.57 -20.32
CA GLN A 221 -3.29 -3.48 -21.67
C GLN A 221 -3.01 -4.86 -22.29
N GLN A 222 -2.48 -5.80 -21.50
CA GLN A 222 -2.23 -7.17 -21.94
C GLN A 222 -3.52 -7.91 -22.28
N GLN A 223 -4.60 -7.72 -21.52
CA GLN A 223 -5.91 -8.33 -21.79
C GLN A 223 -6.59 -7.80 -23.05
N LEU A 224 -6.32 -6.53 -23.41
CA LEU A 224 -6.85 -5.91 -24.62
C LEU A 224 -6.08 -6.29 -25.90
N SER A 225 -4.93 -6.96 -25.76
CA SER A 225 -4.07 -7.34 -26.88
C SER A 225 -4.18 -8.84 -27.16
N PRO A 226 -4.36 -9.26 -28.44
CA PRO A 226 -4.34 -10.68 -28.79
C PRO A 226 -2.93 -11.28 -28.74
N VAL A 227 -1.89 -10.43 -28.67
CA VAL A 227 -0.48 -10.82 -28.61
C VAL A 227 0.14 -10.42 -27.28
N GLN A 228 1.16 -11.18 -26.86
CA GLN A 228 1.96 -10.84 -25.68
C GLN A 228 2.65 -9.49 -25.87
N LEU A 229 2.46 -8.56 -24.93
CA LEU A 229 3.02 -7.22 -24.99
C LEU A 229 4.37 -7.20 -24.27
N ARG A 230 5.36 -6.59 -24.94
CA ARG A 230 6.65 -6.25 -24.32
C ARG A 230 6.50 -4.92 -23.58
N PHE A 231 7.02 -4.85 -22.37
CA PHE A 231 7.02 -3.65 -21.54
C PHE A 231 8.43 -3.25 -21.16
N LYS A 232 8.71 -1.95 -21.14
CA LYS A 232 9.86 -1.32 -20.50
C LYS A 232 9.43 -0.82 -19.13
N ILE A 233 10.03 -1.35 -18.07
CA ILE A 233 9.67 -1.07 -16.68
C ILE A 233 10.80 -0.35 -15.93
N SER A 234 10.41 0.36 -14.88
CA SER A 234 11.28 0.77 -13.78
C SER A 234 10.61 0.33 -12.48
N ALA A 235 11.35 -0.27 -11.57
CA ALA A 235 10.80 -0.90 -10.39
C ALA A 235 11.76 -0.84 -9.20
N ILE A 236 11.19 -0.87 -7.99
CA ILE A 236 11.93 -1.16 -6.77
C ILE A 236 11.98 -2.68 -6.62
N VAL A 237 13.18 -3.19 -6.36
CA VAL A 237 13.43 -4.57 -6.01
C VAL A 237 13.58 -4.65 -4.51
N THR A 238 12.79 -5.53 -3.89
CA THR A 238 12.83 -5.79 -2.47
C THR A 238 12.89 -7.29 -2.21
N SER A 239 13.34 -7.72 -1.04
CA SER A 239 13.35 -9.12 -0.63
C SER A 239 12.38 -9.33 0.53
N PHE A 240 11.70 -10.47 0.57
CA PHE A 240 10.87 -10.87 1.70
C PHE A 240 10.88 -12.39 1.81
N LYS A 241 11.20 -12.92 3.00
CA LYS A 241 11.32 -14.38 3.24
C LYS A 241 12.24 -15.06 2.23
N GLY A 242 13.37 -14.41 1.90
CA GLY A 242 14.35 -14.93 0.94
C GLY A 242 13.92 -14.91 -0.54
N LYS A 243 12.76 -14.33 -0.88
CA LYS A 243 12.28 -14.17 -2.26
C LYS A 243 12.37 -12.71 -2.68
N ASN A 244 12.80 -12.45 -3.93
CA ASN A 244 12.84 -11.11 -4.50
C ASN A 244 11.48 -10.75 -5.13
N TYR A 245 11.00 -9.54 -4.89
CA TYR A 245 9.75 -8.98 -5.39
C TYR A 245 10.02 -7.67 -6.14
N LEU A 246 9.13 -7.35 -7.08
CA LEU A 246 9.17 -6.12 -7.86
C LEU A 246 7.97 -5.22 -7.56
N LEU A 247 8.23 -4.00 -7.08
CA LEU A 247 7.23 -2.95 -7.03
C LEU A 247 7.43 -1.99 -8.21
N LEU A 248 6.53 -2.05 -9.19
CA LEU A 248 6.59 -1.19 -10.36
C LEU A 248 6.48 0.30 -9.96
N GLN A 249 7.33 1.12 -10.55
CA GLN A 249 7.29 2.58 -10.47
C GLN A 249 6.83 3.18 -11.80
N ARG A 250 7.20 2.53 -12.90
CA ARG A 250 6.77 2.90 -14.25
C ARG A 250 6.70 1.67 -15.12
N ALA A 251 5.71 1.62 -15.99
CA ALA A 251 5.62 0.62 -17.05
C ALA A 251 5.12 1.26 -18.35
N ILE A 252 5.88 1.08 -19.43
CA ILE A 252 5.55 1.61 -20.75
C ILE A 252 5.60 0.46 -21.75
N ARG A 253 4.63 0.38 -22.65
CA ARG A 253 4.68 -0.59 -23.76
C ARG A 253 5.90 -0.31 -24.64
N ALA A 254 6.72 -1.32 -24.84
CA ALA A 254 7.83 -1.28 -25.79
C ALA A 254 7.30 -1.69 -27.17
N TYR A 255 7.43 -0.80 -28.16
CA TYR A 255 7.05 -1.10 -29.54
C TYR A 255 8.26 -1.68 -30.26
N SER A 256 8.10 -2.85 -30.89
CA SER A 256 9.03 -3.28 -31.92
C SER A 256 8.76 -2.45 -33.16
N HIS A 257 9.55 -1.40 -33.39
CA HIS A 257 9.58 -0.82 -34.73
C HIS A 257 10.03 -1.93 -35.67
N GLY A 258 9.22 -2.25 -36.68
CA GLY A 258 9.37 -3.42 -37.57
C GLY A 258 10.60 -3.39 -38.48
N ASN A 259 11.72 -2.82 -38.02
CA ASN A 259 12.97 -2.67 -38.75
C ASN A 259 13.90 -3.89 -38.61
N PHE A 260 13.41 -5.02 -38.09
CA PHE A 260 14.14 -6.31 -38.11
C PHE A 260 13.45 -7.32 -39.04
N ALA A 261 13.00 -6.85 -40.20
CA ALA A 261 12.71 -7.70 -41.35
C ALA A 261 13.90 -7.61 -42.32
N MET A 262 14.89 -8.49 -42.13
CA MET A 262 15.54 -9.22 -43.22
C MET A 262 16.31 -10.42 -42.67
#